data_AF-A0A929VJD1-F1
#
_entry.id   AF-A0A929VJD1-F1
#
_cell.length_a   1.000
_cell.length_b   1.000
_cell.length_c   1.000
_cell.angle_alpha   90.00
_cell.angle_beta   90.00
_cell.angle_gamma   90.00
#
_symmetry.space_group_name_H-M   'P 1'
#
loop_
_entity.id
_entity.type
_entity.pdbx_description
1 polymer ?
#
loop_
_entity_poly.entity_id
_entity_poly.type
_entity_poly.pdbx_seq_one_letter_code
_entity_poly.pdbx_strand_id
1 'polypeptide(L)' 'MATEIKVKENETLDSALKRFKRQCALSGVMSEVRKREHYDKPSVKRKKKAEAARKKKR' A
#
# COMPACT_ATOMS: atom_id res chain seq x y z
N MET A 1 0.25 -10.25 7.69
CA MET A 1 -0.27 -10.08 6.31
C MET A 1 -1.75 -10.43 6.30
N ALA A 2 -2.57 -9.65 6.99
CA ALA A 2 -4.02 -9.70 6.88
C ALA A 2 -4.55 -8.35 7.38
N THR A 3 -5.15 -7.56 6.48
CA THR A 3 -5.86 -6.34 6.87
C THR A 3 -7.28 -6.72 7.27
N GLU A 4 -7.40 -7.52 8.33
CA GLU A 4 -8.69 -7.92 8.88
C GLU A 4 -9.31 -6.74 9.62
N ILE A 5 -10.51 -6.35 9.23
CA ILE A 5 -11.29 -5.32 9.90
C ILE A 5 -12.52 -5.98 10.49
N LYS A 6 -12.58 -6.01 11.82
CA LYS A 6 -13.79 -6.40 12.56
C LYS A 6 -14.73 -5.20 12.56
N VAL A 7 -15.90 -5.37 11.97
CA VAL A 7 -16.96 -4.36 11.95
C VAL A 7 -17.56 -4.25 13.36
N LYS A 8 -17.70 -3.04 13.88
CA LYS A 8 -18.36 -2.82 15.19
C LYS A 8 -19.89 -2.79 15.00
N GLU A 9 -20.62 -3.12 16.07
CA GLU A 9 -22.09 -3.27 16.07
C GLU A 9 -22.87 -2.00 15.65
N ASN A 10 -22.24 -0.81 15.68
CA ASN A 10 -22.85 0.47 15.30
C ASN A 10 -22.18 1.14 14.07
N GLU A 11 -21.58 0.35 13.17
CA GLU A 11 -20.95 0.89 11.96
C GLU A 11 -21.76 0.60 10.70
N THR A 12 -21.86 1.61 9.84
CA THR A 12 -22.34 1.43 8.47
C THR A 12 -21.28 0.70 7.63
N LEU A 13 -21.74 -0.13 6.69
CA LEU A 13 -20.89 -0.90 5.78
C LEU A 13 -19.86 -0.02 5.06
N ASP A 14 -20.27 1.18 4.64
CA ASP A 14 -19.39 2.14 3.96
C ASP A 14 -18.24 2.65 4.84
N SER A 15 -18.48 2.82 6.14
CA SER A 15 -17.44 3.24 7.10
C SER A 15 -16.38 2.15 7.30
N ALA A 16 -16.81 0.88 7.33
CA ALA A 16 -15.91 -0.27 7.36
C ALA A 16 -15.08 -0.37 6.08
N LEU A 17 -15.71 -0.23 4.90
CA LEU A 17 -15.02 -0.24 3.61
C LEU A 17 -14.00 0.90 3.46
N LYS A 18 -14.32 2.09 3.98
CA LYS A 18 -13.38 3.23 3.95
C LYS A 18 -12.12 2.97 4.78
N ARG A 19 -12.27 2.38 5.98
CA ARG A 19 -11.11 1.96 6.79
C ARG A 19 -10.33 0.84 6.14
N PHE A 20 -11.00 -0.12 5.52
CA PHE A 20 -10.34 -1.20 4.78
C PHE A 20 -9.47 -0.67 3.66
N LYS A 21 -10.02 0.23 2.83
CA LYS A 21 -9.26 0.90 1.76
C LYS A 21 -8.05 1.67 2.32
N ARG A 22 -8.21 2.38 3.45
CA ARG A 22 -7.10 3.10 4.10
C ARG A 22 -6.02 2.15 4.63
N GLN A 23 -6.41 1.04 5.26
CA GLN A 23 -5.49 0.05 5.81
C GLN A 23 -4.74 -0.71 4.71
N CYS A 24 -5.39 -1.02 3.59
CA CYS A 24 -4.77 -1.57 2.38
C CYS A 24 -3.80 -0.58 1.69
N ALA A 25 -4.13 0.71 1.71
CA ALA A 25 -3.21 1.75 1.21
C ALA A 25 -1.98 1.90 2.10
N LEU A 26 -2.17 1.88 3.43
CA LEU A 26 -1.10 1.96 4.43
C LEU A 26 -0.17 0.75 4.41
N SER A 27 -0.73 -0.46 4.25
CA SER A 27 0.06 -1.70 4.18
C SER A 27 0.93 -1.76 2.92
N GLY A 28 0.64 -0.93 1.91
CA GLY A 28 1.44 -0.83 0.70
C GLY A 28 1.37 -2.08 -0.19
N VAL A 29 0.46 -3.02 0.08
CA VAL A 29 0.33 -4.31 -0.62
C VAL A 29 0.18 -4.09 -2.13
N MET A 30 -0.69 -3.17 -2.55
CA MET A 30 -0.85 -2.84 -3.98
C MET A 30 0.42 -2.28 -4.62
N SER A 31 1.23 -1.52 -3.87
CA SER A 31 2.49 -0.97 -4.36
C SER A 31 3.57 -2.05 -4.50
N GLU A 32 3.50 -3.10 -3.67
CA GLU A 32 4.43 -4.21 -3.69
C GLU A 32 4.13 -5.18 -4.83
N VAL A 33 2.84 -5.47 -5.08
CA VAL A 33 2.39 -6.23 -6.24
C VAL A 33 2.91 -5.58 -7.54
N ARG A 34 2.66 -4.28 -7.73
CA ARG A 34 3.13 -3.53 -8.91
C ARG A 34 4.67 -3.55 -9.10
N LYS A 35 5.43 -3.57 -8.00
CA LYS A 35 6.91 -3.67 -8.05
C LYS A 35 7.42 -5.07 -8.39
N ARG A 36 6.58 -6.09 -8.19
CA ARG A 36 6.91 -7.51 -8.40
C ARG A 36 6.32 -8.06 -9.70
N GLU A 37 5.42 -7.32 -10.37
CA GLU A 37 4.83 -7.69 -11.67
C GLU A 37 5.88 -8.05 -12.73
N HIS A 38 7.01 -7.35 -12.74
CA HIS A 38 8.13 -7.62 -13.65
C HIS A 38 9.46 -7.59 -12.92
N TYR A 39 10.43 -8.36 -13.43
CA TYR A 39 11.78 -8.32 -12.90
C TYR A 39 12.47 -7.00 -13.27
N ASP A 40 12.74 -6.18 -12.25
CA ASP A 40 13.65 -5.05 -12.36
C ASP A 40 15.07 -5.46 -11.93
N LYS A 41 16.08 -5.10 -12.74
CA LYS A 41 17.50 -5.23 -12.40
C LYS A 41 17.80 -4.50 -11.07
N PRO A 42 18.71 -5.00 -10.20
CA PRO A 42 18.97 -4.40 -8.88
C PRO A 42 19.34 -2.91 -8.93
N SER A 43 20.06 -2.46 -9.97
CA SER A 43 20.39 -1.05 -10.18
C SER A 43 19.14 -0.18 -10.40
N VAL A 44 18.19 -0.66 -11.20
CA VAL A 44 16.92 0.03 -11.46
C VAL A 44 16.08 0.11 -10.19
N LYS A 45 16.02 -0.96 -9.39
CA LYS A 45 15.35 -0.96 -8.08
C LYS A 45 15.94 0.09 -7.14
N ARG A 46 17.28 0.22 -7.08
CA ARG A 46 17.96 1.24 -6.26
C ARG A 46 17.64 2.66 -6.73
N LYS A 47 17.65 2.90 -8.06
CA LYS A 47 17.31 4.20 -8.65
C LYS A 47 15.85 4.60 -8.35
N LYS A 48 14.89 3.71 -8.62
CA LYS A 48 13.45 3.93 -8.32
C LYS A 48 13.22 4.21 -6.82
N LYS A 49 13.93 3.52 -5.92
CA LYS A 49 13.87 3.76 -4.47
C LYS A 49 14.38 5.16 -4.08
N ALA A 50 15.49 5.60 -4.65
CA ALA A 50 16.06 6.92 -4.38
C ALA A 50 15.16 8.05 -4.90
N GLU A 51 14.58 7.91 -6.09
CA GLU A 51 13.63 8.86 -6.66
C GLU A 51 12.35 8.97 -5.82
N ALA A 52 11.79 7.83 -5.38
CA ALA A 52 10.63 7.82 -4.49
C ALA A 52 10.92 8.52 -3.16
N ALA A 53 12.10 8.33 -2.58
CA ALA A 53 12.52 9.01 -1.36
C ALA A 53 12.67 10.52 -1.54
N ARG A 54 13.23 10.97 -2.67
CA ARG A 54 13.32 12.40 -3.01
C ARG A 54 11.95 13.03 -3.18
N LYS A 55 11.02 12.34 -3.87
CA LYS A 55 9.65 12.83 -4.06
C LYS A 55 8.86 12.91 -2.75
N LYS A 56 9.15 12.06 -1.76
CA LYS A 56 8.52 12.10 -0.43
C LYS A 56 9.05 13.22 0.47
N LYS A 57 10.28 13.70 0.22
CA LYS A 57 10.90 14.80 0.98
C LYS A 57 10.46 16.19 0.49
N ARG A 58 9.84 16.27 -0.69
CA ARG A 58 9.32 17.50 -1.30
C ARG A 58 7.83 17.60 -1.02
#